data_AF-A0A9P3ZZN2-F1
#
_entry.id   AF-A0A9P3ZZN2-F1
#
_cell.length_a   1.000
_cell.length_b   1.000
_cell.length_c   1.000
_cell.angle_alpha   90.00
_cell.angle_beta   90.00
_cell.angle_gamma   90.00
#
_symmetry.space_group_name_H-M   'P 1'
#
loop_
_entity.id
_entity.type
_entity.pdbx_description
1 polymer ?
#
loop_
_entity_poly.entity_id
_entity_poly.type
_entity_poly.pdbx_seq_one_letter_code
_entity_poly.pdbx_strand_id
1 'polypeptide(L)'
;MKKNILAICSLILAFPLVGQAMQPTISVEKASKDYPTPNRSKVLAFPGADGAGKYTTGGAGGTVYTVTSLADDGSEGTLRWAISKKGPRTIVFAVSGIIELQKALKLSNGDVTIAGQTAPGDGICLKNYTFSIQADNVIVRFIRSRMGVDIKQKGDDSMNGTKAHQNIIIDHCSMSWCTDECATFYDNRNFTLQWCIISESLANSIHEKGAHGYGGIWGGQPATFHHNLLAHHTNRTPRLCGSRYTGRPEDEKVELFNNVIYNYGSDGAYAGEGGSYNFINNYYKPGPFSATKGSFKRLFTAYADDGKNNNKAGVHGVFYFKGNYMDPTCPKLTDKQKEALYKVNMDNSYGLVIKKDFATEKEVLSKKAFDIAEHTSLQPAKKAYKDVLEFAGASYRRDAIDQRIVDETLKGTYTYEGSHGSTNGMIDQPSDVGGWPEYKSETALVDTDGDGIPDEWEKKHNLNPNDPSDGAKYTLSPEYTNLEMYMNSLVNHLYPKK
;
A
#
# COMPACT_ATOMS: atom_id res chain seq x y z
N MET A 1 -43.83 -72.58 56.70
CA MET A 1 -43.68 -71.74 57.90
C MET A 1 -44.48 -70.48 57.69
N LYS A 2 -45.58 -70.37 58.47
CA LYS A 2 -46.30 -69.18 58.99
C LYS A 2 -46.20 -67.88 58.18
N LYS A 3 -47.27 -67.18 57.79
CA LYS A 3 -48.69 -67.12 58.16
C LYS A 3 -49.35 -66.16 57.12
N ASN A 4 -50.50 -66.50 56.53
CA ASN A 4 -51.83 -65.89 56.79
C ASN A 4 -51.88 -64.35 56.55
N ILE A 5 -52.83 -63.71 55.86
CA ILE A 5 -54.24 -64.03 55.58
C ILE A 5 -54.85 -62.91 54.66
N LEU A 6 -55.85 -63.32 53.89
CA LEU A 6 -57.01 -62.62 53.32
C LEU A 6 -56.94 -61.41 52.34
N ALA A 7 -57.64 -61.68 51.24
CA ALA A 7 -58.37 -60.82 50.31
C ALA A 7 -59.32 -59.77 50.94
N ILE A 8 -59.66 -58.72 50.18
CA ILE A 8 -61.03 -58.46 49.64
C ILE A 8 -61.11 -57.07 48.92
N CYS A 9 -61.71 -57.12 47.72
CA CYS A 9 -62.54 -56.16 46.96
C CYS A 9 -62.24 -54.64 46.84
N SER A 10 -62.06 -54.24 45.57
CA SER A 10 -62.87 -53.27 44.78
C SER A 10 -63.25 -51.90 45.37
N LEU A 11 -62.80 -50.79 44.74
CA LEU A 11 -63.64 -49.74 44.11
C LEU A 11 -62.81 -48.59 43.47
N ILE A 12 -62.97 -48.43 42.14
CA ILE A 12 -63.34 -47.20 41.38
C ILE A 12 -62.64 -45.83 41.61
N LEU A 13 -61.98 -45.37 40.52
CA LEU A 13 -61.83 -44.02 39.90
C LEU A 13 -61.42 -42.77 40.73
N ALA A 14 -60.29 -42.12 40.33
CA ALA A 14 -60.23 -40.78 39.69
C ALA A 14 -58.77 -40.21 39.60
N PHE A 15 -58.51 -39.46 38.52
CA PHE A 15 -57.29 -38.74 38.04
C PHE A 15 -56.74 -37.63 38.99
N PRO A 16 -55.68 -36.80 38.70
CA PRO A 16 -54.75 -36.68 37.54
C PRO A 16 -53.23 -36.42 37.88
N LEU A 17 -52.42 -36.36 36.80
CA LEU A 17 -51.18 -35.59 36.51
C LEU A 17 -50.20 -35.19 37.65
N VAL A 18 -48.96 -35.67 37.52
CA VAL A 18 -47.77 -35.00 38.08
C VAL A 18 -47.10 -34.20 36.96
N GLY A 19 -47.07 -32.88 37.11
CA GLY A 19 -46.30 -31.97 36.26
C GLY A 19 -44.80 -32.07 36.56
N GLN A 20 -43.99 -32.19 35.50
CA GLN A 20 -42.57 -31.87 35.57
C GLN A 20 -42.42 -30.35 35.53
N ALA A 21 -41.87 -29.78 36.59
CA ALA A 21 -41.46 -28.40 36.62
C ALA A 21 -40.35 -28.17 35.57
N MET A 22 -40.66 -27.40 34.53
CA MET A 22 -39.65 -26.79 33.67
C MET A 22 -38.86 -25.79 34.51
N GLN A 23 -37.57 -26.03 34.69
CA GLN A 23 -36.65 -24.98 35.10
C GLN A 23 -36.48 -24.02 33.91
N PRO A 24 -36.65 -22.71 34.09
CA PRO A 24 -36.31 -21.76 33.05
C PRO A 24 -34.79 -21.79 32.88
N THR A 25 -34.33 -22.25 31.72
CA THR A 25 -32.98 -21.96 31.24
C THR A 25 -32.89 -20.44 31.07
N ILE A 26 -32.24 -19.78 32.03
CA ILE A 26 -31.81 -18.40 31.86
C ILE A 26 -30.71 -18.44 30.79
N SER A 27 -31.11 -18.24 29.53
CA SER A 27 -30.20 -17.77 28.50
C SER A 27 -29.78 -16.37 28.94
N VAL A 28 -28.56 -16.24 29.44
CA VAL A 28 -27.95 -14.92 29.59
C VAL A 28 -27.72 -14.43 28.16
N GLU A 29 -28.71 -13.71 27.60
CA GLU A 29 -28.48 -12.81 26.47
C GLU A 29 -27.41 -11.84 26.93
N LYS A 30 -26.17 -12.11 26.54
CA LYS A 30 -25.07 -11.19 26.69
C LYS A 30 -25.42 -10.02 25.77
N ALA A 31 -26.02 -8.96 26.33
CA ALA A 31 -26.42 -7.78 25.58
C ALA A 31 -25.28 -7.42 24.62
N SER A 32 -25.55 -7.51 23.31
CA SER A 32 -24.56 -7.16 22.30
C SER A 32 -24.23 -5.70 22.53
N LYS A 33 -22.94 -5.42 22.76
CA LYS A 33 -22.50 -4.07 23.04
C LYS A 33 -22.38 -3.36 21.70
N ASP A 34 -23.45 -2.74 21.25
CA ASP A 34 -23.44 -1.90 20.05
C ASP A 34 -22.84 -0.54 20.41
N TYR A 35 -21.60 -0.31 19.97
CA TYR A 35 -20.93 0.97 20.16
C TYR A 35 -21.49 1.99 19.17
N PRO A 36 -21.62 3.28 19.56
CA PRO A 36 -22.01 4.31 18.60
C PRO A 36 -20.96 4.44 17.49
N THR A 37 -21.39 4.80 16.28
CA THR A 37 -20.47 5.07 15.16
C THR A 37 -19.43 6.11 15.59
N PRO A 38 -18.12 5.79 15.52
CA PRO A 38 -17.08 6.65 16.02
C PRO A 38 -16.88 7.88 15.14
N ASN A 39 -16.29 8.92 15.72
CA ASN A 39 -15.76 10.03 14.94
C ASN A 39 -14.49 9.59 14.19
N ARG A 40 -14.65 9.21 12.91
CA ARG A 40 -13.57 8.69 12.07
C ARG A 40 -12.45 9.70 11.75
N SER A 41 -12.59 10.99 12.08
CA SER A 41 -11.49 11.96 11.96
C SER A 41 -10.34 11.75 12.96
N LYS A 42 -10.52 10.85 13.93
CA LYS A 42 -9.53 10.52 14.98
C LYS A 42 -9.20 9.04 15.05
N VAL A 43 -9.85 8.20 14.25
CA VAL A 43 -9.64 6.76 14.20
C VAL A 43 -8.82 6.45 12.96
N LEU A 44 -7.70 5.74 13.13
CA LEU A 44 -6.85 5.35 12.01
C LEU A 44 -7.66 4.55 10.99
N ALA A 45 -7.28 4.62 9.72
CA ALA A 45 -7.91 3.87 8.63
C ALA A 45 -7.91 2.36 8.91
N PHE A 46 -6.83 1.89 9.52
CA PHE A 46 -6.63 0.53 10.04
C PHE A 46 -5.44 0.56 11.03
N PRO A 47 -5.29 -0.47 11.89
CA PRO A 47 -4.09 -0.61 12.70
C PRO A 47 -2.83 -0.64 11.82
N GLY A 48 -1.93 0.32 12.01
CA GLY A 48 -0.71 0.47 11.22
C GLY A 48 -0.74 1.59 10.16
N ALA A 49 -1.88 2.25 9.93
CA ALA A 49 -1.94 3.45 9.11
C ALA A 49 -1.21 4.63 9.77
N ASP A 50 -0.34 5.31 9.03
CA ASP A 50 0.42 6.47 9.50
C ASP A 50 0.49 7.57 8.42
N GLY A 51 1.03 8.74 8.78
CA GLY A 51 1.18 9.85 7.84
C GLY A 51 -0.11 10.64 7.56
N ALA A 52 -0.08 11.45 6.50
CA ALA A 52 -1.11 12.43 6.18
C ALA A 52 -2.47 11.83 5.83
N GLY A 53 -2.50 10.63 5.22
CA GLY A 53 -3.73 9.91 4.85
C GLY A 53 -4.29 9.00 5.95
N LYS A 54 -3.71 8.97 7.15
CA LYS A 54 -3.99 7.94 8.16
C LYS A 54 -5.42 7.88 8.70
N TYR A 55 -6.22 8.94 8.53
CA TYR A 55 -7.62 9.00 8.96
C TYR A 55 -8.62 8.77 7.82
N THR A 56 -8.15 8.27 6.68
CA THR A 56 -9.02 7.90 5.55
C THR A 56 -10.01 6.82 5.99
N THR A 57 -11.27 6.96 5.60
CA THR A 57 -12.35 6.05 6.06
C THR A 57 -12.69 4.98 5.04
N GLY A 58 -12.38 5.23 3.76
CA GLY A 58 -12.67 4.32 2.67
C GLY A 58 -14.16 3.97 2.64
N GLY A 59 -14.43 2.66 2.62
CA GLY A 59 -15.77 2.08 2.55
C GLY A 59 -16.43 1.71 3.87
N ALA A 60 -15.92 2.17 5.02
CA ALA A 60 -16.40 1.74 6.33
C ALA A 60 -17.92 1.93 6.51
N GLY A 61 -18.61 0.89 6.98
CA GLY A 61 -20.07 0.87 7.18
C GLY A 61 -20.89 0.89 5.88
N GLY A 62 -20.23 0.81 4.73
CA GLY A 62 -20.87 0.82 3.41
C GLY A 62 -21.28 -0.55 2.89
N THR A 63 -21.73 -0.58 1.64
CA THR A 63 -22.10 -1.83 0.95
C THR A 63 -20.87 -2.68 0.64
N VAL A 64 -21.02 -4.00 0.70
CA VAL A 64 -19.96 -4.94 0.33
C VAL A 64 -20.17 -5.43 -1.10
N TYR A 65 -19.11 -5.45 -1.88
CA TYR A 65 -19.09 -6.02 -3.22
C TYR A 65 -18.00 -7.08 -3.31
N THR A 66 -18.41 -8.32 -3.56
CA THR A 66 -17.49 -9.46 -3.70
C THR A 66 -17.10 -9.66 -5.16
N VAL A 67 -15.80 -9.60 -5.43
CA VAL A 67 -15.23 -9.98 -6.73
C VAL A 67 -15.18 -11.51 -6.81
N THR A 68 -15.91 -12.06 -7.76
CA THR A 68 -16.06 -13.51 -8.01
C THR A 68 -15.54 -13.93 -9.40
N SER A 69 -15.07 -12.97 -10.19
CA SER A 69 -14.53 -13.21 -11.54
C SER A 69 -13.28 -12.38 -11.78
N LEU A 70 -12.29 -13.00 -12.43
CA LEU A 70 -11.05 -12.34 -12.89
C LEU A 70 -11.23 -11.63 -14.24
N ALA A 71 -12.42 -11.71 -14.85
CA ALA A 71 -12.72 -10.99 -16.09
C ALA A 71 -12.71 -9.46 -15.88
N ASP A 72 -12.45 -8.73 -16.96
CA ASP A 72 -12.44 -7.26 -16.99
C ASP A 72 -13.49 -6.68 -17.97
N ASP A 73 -14.64 -7.34 -18.08
CA ASP A 73 -15.72 -6.97 -19.00
C ASP A 73 -16.75 -6.00 -18.39
N GLY A 74 -16.66 -5.74 -17.08
CA GLY A 74 -17.58 -4.88 -16.34
C GLY A 74 -18.91 -5.54 -15.95
N SER A 75 -19.03 -6.86 -16.12
CA SER A 75 -20.14 -7.65 -15.58
C SER A 75 -20.06 -7.73 -14.05
N GLU A 76 -21.21 -8.01 -13.42
CA GLU A 76 -21.30 -8.19 -11.97
C GLU A 76 -20.36 -9.30 -11.48
N GLY A 77 -19.72 -9.06 -10.33
CA GLY A 77 -18.67 -9.93 -9.80
C GLY A 77 -17.27 -9.64 -10.33
N THR A 78 -17.08 -8.72 -11.28
CA THR A 78 -15.74 -8.26 -11.69
C THR A 78 -15.25 -7.07 -10.85
N LEU A 79 -13.94 -6.91 -10.73
CA LEU A 79 -13.34 -5.73 -10.07
C LEU A 79 -13.78 -4.43 -10.77
N ARG A 80 -13.81 -4.40 -12.11
CA ARG A 80 -14.25 -3.23 -12.88
C ARG A 80 -15.67 -2.81 -12.54
N TRP A 81 -16.57 -3.77 -12.38
CA TRP A 81 -17.94 -3.50 -11.96
C TRP A 81 -17.99 -2.96 -10.54
N ALA A 82 -17.29 -3.58 -9.59
CA ALA A 82 -17.30 -3.18 -8.18
C ALA A 82 -16.75 -1.75 -7.97
N ILE A 83 -15.66 -1.38 -8.65
CA ILE A 83 -15.13 -0.01 -8.54
C ILE A 83 -16.03 1.05 -9.18
N SER A 84 -16.89 0.66 -10.14
CA SER A 84 -17.81 1.58 -10.82
C SER A 84 -19.02 1.97 -9.96
N LYS A 85 -19.24 1.27 -8.84
CA LYS A 85 -20.32 1.57 -7.90
C LYS A 85 -20.06 2.88 -7.16
N LYS A 86 -21.13 3.44 -6.59
CA LYS A 86 -21.13 4.72 -5.88
C LYS A 86 -21.48 4.51 -4.42
N GLY A 87 -21.13 5.48 -3.60
CA GLY A 87 -21.33 5.47 -2.16
C GLY A 87 -20.27 4.66 -1.42
N PRO A 88 -20.28 4.73 -0.08
CA PRO A 88 -19.39 3.95 0.79
C PRO A 88 -19.48 2.48 0.45
N ARG A 89 -18.34 1.86 0.12
CA ARG A 89 -18.29 0.43 -0.20
C ARG A 89 -16.95 -0.23 0.08
N THR A 90 -17.00 -1.48 0.51
CA THR A 90 -15.81 -2.32 0.64
C THR A 90 -15.85 -3.39 -0.44
N ILE A 91 -14.75 -3.50 -1.19
CA ILE A 91 -14.56 -4.49 -2.24
C ILE A 91 -13.69 -5.60 -1.67
N VAL A 92 -14.27 -6.80 -1.57
CA VAL A 92 -13.62 -8.04 -1.12
C VAL A 92 -13.52 -9.02 -2.29
N PHE A 93 -12.80 -10.12 -2.09
CA PHE A 93 -12.43 -11.06 -3.16
C PHE A 93 -12.73 -12.51 -2.75
N ALA A 94 -13.51 -13.21 -3.58
CA ALA A 94 -13.72 -14.66 -3.51
C ALA A 94 -12.92 -15.40 -4.61
N VAL A 95 -12.11 -14.70 -5.38
CA VAL A 95 -11.18 -15.26 -6.36
C VAL A 95 -9.81 -14.62 -6.19
N SER A 96 -8.79 -15.31 -6.69
CA SER A 96 -7.42 -14.83 -6.75
C SER A 96 -6.81 -15.17 -8.09
N GLY A 97 -5.88 -14.34 -8.55
CA GLY A 97 -5.25 -14.51 -9.84
C GLY A 97 -4.95 -13.21 -10.55
N ILE A 98 -4.64 -13.35 -11.84
CA ILE A 98 -4.37 -12.23 -12.72
C ILE A 98 -5.68 -11.72 -13.31
N ILE A 99 -5.94 -10.43 -13.13
CA ILE A 99 -6.98 -9.70 -13.86
C ILE A 99 -6.29 -9.02 -15.04
N GLU A 100 -6.50 -9.56 -16.24
CA GLU A 100 -5.99 -8.98 -17.48
C GLU A 100 -6.88 -7.81 -17.90
N LEU A 101 -6.43 -6.60 -17.59
CA LEU A 101 -7.20 -5.41 -17.92
C LEU A 101 -7.29 -5.24 -19.43
N GLN A 102 -8.46 -4.83 -19.91
CA GLN A 102 -8.73 -4.54 -21.32
C GLN A 102 -8.54 -3.05 -21.66
N LYS A 103 -8.50 -2.21 -20.62
CA LYS A 103 -8.23 -0.76 -20.64
C LYS A 103 -7.88 -0.28 -19.24
N ALA A 104 -7.40 0.97 -19.11
CA ALA A 104 -7.15 1.60 -17.81
C ALA A 104 -8.31 1.36 -16.82
N LEU A 105 -7.96 0.89 -15.63
CA LEU A 105 -8.90 0.68 -14.54
C LEU A 105 -9.00 1.99 -13.75
N LYS A 106 -9.99 2.82 -14.08
CA LYS A 106 -10.13 4.15 -13.48
C LYS A 106 -11.14 4.13 -12.33
N LEU A 107 -10.67 4.25 -11.09
CA LEU A 107 -11.51 4.45 -9.92
C LEU A 107 -11.94 5.92 -9.85
N SER A 108 -13.16 6.22 -10.26
CA SER A 108 -13.70 7.60 -10.30
C SER A 108 -14.79 7.89 -9.26
N ASN A 109 -15.21 6.88 -8.50
CA ASN A 109 -16.20 7.03 -7.43
C ASN A 109 -15.53 6.70 -6.10
N GLY A 110 -15.49 7.69 -5.21
CA GLY A 110 -14.82 7.63 -3.91
C GLY A 110 -15.52 6.77 -2.88
N ASP A 111 -15.13 6.95 -1.62
CA ASP A 111 -15.66 6.22 -0.45
C ASP A 111 -15.53 4.71 -0.62
N VAL A 112 -14.29 4.26 -0.84
CA VAL A 112 -14.03 2.86 -1.17
C VAL A 112 -12.82 2.29 -0.45
N THR A 113 -12.97 1.05 0.01
CA THR A 113 -11.87 0.19 0.42
C THR A 113 -11.73 -0.96 -0.57
N ILE A 114 -10.56 -1.15 -1.16
CA ILE A 114 -10.20 -2.35 -1.94
C ILE A 114 -9.31 -3.21 -1.05
N ALA A 115 -9.87 -4.32 -0.55
CA ALA A 115 -9.25 -5.17 0.45
C ALA A 115 -8.62 -6.41 -0.18
N GLY A 116 -7.48 -6.25 -0.86
CA GLY A 116 -6.80 -7.36 -1.54
C GLY A 116 -6.42 -8.53 -0.63
N GLN A 117 -6.26 -8.29 0.67
CA GLN A 117 -5.94 -9.32 1.66
C GLN A 117 -7.06 -10.35 1.90
N THR A 118 -8.28 -10.09 1.44
CA THR A 118 -9.37 -11.07 1.54
C THR A 118 -9.32 -12.13 0.44
N ALA A 119 -8.56 -11.90 -0.63
CA ALA A 119 -8.48 -12.84 -1.74
C ALA A 119 -7.91 -14.20 -1.26
N PRO A 120 -8.45 -15.33 -1.72
CA PRO A 120 -7.87 -16.65 -1.43
C PRO A 120 -6.47 -16.80 -2.04
N GLY A 121 -5.76 -17.87 -1.70
CA GLY A 121 -4.51 -18.24 -2.39
C GLY A 121 -3.46 -17.11 -2.44
N ASP A 122 -2.88 -16.87 -3.63
CA ASP A 122 -1.77 -15.94 -3.84
C ASP A 122 -2.19 -14.45 -4.01
N GLY A 123 -3.50 -14.16 -3.97
CA GLY A 123 -4.05 -12.81 -4.06
C GLY A 123 -4.27 -12.30 -5.50
N ILE A 124 -4.36 -10.97 -5.65
CA ILE A 124 -4.77 -10.31 -6.91
C ILE A 124 -3.62 -9.56 -7.57
N CYS A 125 -3.46 -9.77 -8.88
CA CYS A 125 -2.53 -9.04 -9.71
C CYS A 125 -3.23 -8.41 -10.92
N LEU A 126 -3.08 -7.11 -11.09
CA LEU A 126 -3.56 -6.37 -12.25
C LEU A 126 -2.49 -6.38 -13.33
N LYS A 127 -2.88 -6.67 -14.57
CA LYS A 127 -1.99 -6.77 -15.74
C LYS A 127 -2.51 -5.89 -16.90
N ASN A 128 -1.62 -5.51 -17.81
CA ASN A 128 -1.84 -4.80 -19.09
C ASN A 128 -2.20 -3.31 -19.01
N TYR A 129 -2.81 -2.78 -17.96
CA TYR A 129 -3.14 -1.34 -17.94
C TYR A 129 -3.01 -0.74 -16.56
N THR A 130 -2.89 0.58 -16.55
CA THR A 130 -2.80 1.40 -15.35
C THR A 130 -4.04 1.24 -14.47
N PHE A 131 -3.80 1.09 -13.17
CA PHE A 131 -4.80 1.33 -12.16
C PHE A 131 -4.73 2.79 -11.71
N SER A 132 -5.75 3.58 -12.09
CA SER A 132 -5.78 5.02 -11.90
C SER A 132 -6.80 5.42 -10.84
N ILE A 133 -6.32 5.96 -9.72
CA ILE A 133 -7.10 6.41 -8.57
C ILE A 133 -7.43 7.88 -8.78
N GLN A 134 -8.70 8.16 -9.08
CA GLN A 134 -9.20 9.47 -9.51
C GLN A 134 -10.47 9.81 -8.71
N ALA A 135 -10.39 9.60 -7.39
CA ALA A 135 -11.49 9.79 -6.45
C ALA A 135 -10.97 10.08 -5.04
N ASP A 136 -11.85 10.63 -4.20
CA ASP A 136 -11.57 10.95 -2.80
C ASP A 136 -11.93 9.79 -1.87
N ASN A 137 -11.35 9.78 -0.67
CA ASN A 137 -11.64 8.80 0.39
C ASN A 137 -11.45 7.34 -0.05
N VAL A 138 -10.20 6.99 -0.36
CA VAL A 138 -9.82 5.71 -0.97
C VAL A 138 -8.79 4.97 -0.11
N ILE A 139 -9.08 3.70 0.19
CA ILE A 139 -8.14 2.75 0.78
C ILE A 139 -7.87 1.64 -0.26
N VAL A 140 -6.61 1.38 -0.57
CA VAL A 140 -6.20 0.22 -1.39
C VAL A 140 -5.13 -0.56 -0.66
N ARG A 141 -5.35 -1.87 -0.47
CA ARG A 141 -4.41 -2.72 0.25
C ARG A 141 -4.14 -4.06 -0.42
N PHE A 142 -2.92 -4.57 -0.31
CA PHE A 142 -2.52 -5.95 -0.66
C PHE A 142 -2.84 -6.41 -2.10
N ILE A 143 -2.91 -5.47 -3.05
CA ILE A 143 -2.99 -5.80 -4.49
C ILE A 143 -1.67 -5.54 -5.20
N ARG A 144 -1.48 -6.21 -6.33
CA ARG A 144 -0.35 -5.96 -7.24
C ARG A 144 -0.83 -5.27 -8.50
N SER A 145 -0.05 -4.32 -8.99
CA SER A 145 -0.15 -3.80 -10.34
C SER A 145 1.16 -4.12 -11.06
N ARG A 146 1.10 -4.96 -12.08
CA ARG A 146 2.24 -5.35 -12.90
C ARG A 146 1.85 -5.17 -14.37
N MET A 147 2.04 -3.97 -14.89
CA MET A 147 1.45 -3.55 -16.17
C MET A 147 2.02 -4.32 -17.37
N GLY A 148 3.34 -4.36 -17.52
CA GLY A 148 4.01 -5.01 -18.64
C GLY A 148 3.94 -4.21 -19.96
N VAL A 149 4.11 -4.91 -21.08
CA VAL A 149 4.27 -4.31 -22.42
C VAL A 149 3.09 -4.57 -23.37
N ASP A 150 2.13 -5.41 -22.99
CA ASP A 150 0.98 -5.80 -23.81
C ASP A 150 -0.15 -4.74 -23.75
N ILE A 151 0.21 -3.48 -23.97
CA ILE A 151 -0.65 -2.31 -23.76
C ILE A 151 -0.77 -1.53 -25.07
N LYS A 152 -1.94 -0.95 -25.36
CA LYS A 152 -2.17 -0.22 -26.63
C LYS A 152 -1.41 1.12 -26.74
N GLN A 153 -1.00 1.69 -25.61
CA GLN A 153 -0.37 3.01 -25.52
C GLN A 153 1.15 2.91 -25.29
N LYS A 154 1.92 3.87 -25.80
CA LYS A 154 3.39 3.85 -25.73
C LYS A 154 3.91 4.57 -24.49
N GLY A 155 3.76 3.95 -23.32
CA GLY A 155 4.13 4.52 -22.03
C GLY A 155 2.90 4.79 -21.16
N ASP A 156 2.87 4.22 -19.97
CA ASP A 156 1.95 4.60 -18.88
C ASP A 156 2.48 4.05 -17.55
N ASP A 157 1.78 4.42 -16.48
CA ASP A 157 2.13 4.05 -15.14
C ASP A 157 1.54 2.70 -14.74
N SER A 158 2.18 2.00 -13.81
CA SER A 158 1.50 0.83 -13.21
C SER A 158 0.33 1.25 -12.34
N MET A 159 0.53 2.27 -11.50
CA MET A 159 -0.51 2.84 -10.65
C MET A 159 -0.30 4.34 -10.47
N ASN A 160 -1.39 5.12 -10.55
CA ASN A 160 -1.30 6.56 -10.38
C ASN A 160 -2.53 7.23 -9.74
N GLY A 161 -2.34 8.46 -9.26
CA GLY A 161 -3.40 9.36 -8.78
C GLY A 161 -2.89 10.80 -8.71
N THR A 162 -3.41 11.67 -9.58
CA THR A 162 -2.73 12.94 -9.93
C THR A 162 -3.64 14.16 -10.11
N LYS A 163 -4.93 14.06 -9.79
CA LYS A 163 -5.94 15.07 -10.14
C LYS A 163 -6.54 15.78 -8.92
N ALA A 164 -5.69 16.11 -7.95
CA ALA A 164 -6.05 16.85 -6.75
C ALA A 164 -7.17 16.21 -5.92
N HIS A 165 -7.06 14.89 -5.72
CA HIS A 165 -7.97 14.14 -4.85
C HIS A 165 -7.50 14.15 -3.40
N GLN A 166 -8.37 13.72 -2.47
CA GLN A 166 -8.05 13.78 -1.05
C GLN A 166 -8.44 12.55 -0.23
N ASN A 167 -7.72 12.36 0.87
CA ASN A 167 -7.88 11.26 1.83
C ASN A 167 -7.68 9.91 1.12
N ILE A 168 -6.42 9.59 0.83
CA ILE A 168 -6.06 8.38 0.09
C ILE A 168 -4.94 7.68 0.85
N ILE A 169 -5.09 6.38 1.07
CA ILE A 169 -4.04 5.53 1.60
C ILE A 169 -3.86 4.29 0.72
N ILE A 170 -2.63 4.10 0.26
CA ILE A 170 -2.19 2.92 -0.48
C ILE A 170 -1.18 2.20 0.42
N ASP A 171 -1.51 0.98 0.82
CA ASP A 171 -0.76 0.23 1.83
C ASP A 171 -0.49 -1.19 1.37
N HIS A 172 0.75 -1.67 1.51
CA HIS A 172 1.10 -3.05 1.16
C HIS A 172 0.76 -3.45 -0.28
N CYS A 173 0.91 -2.53 -1.24
CA CYS A 173 0.76 -2.83 -2.66
C CYS A 173 2.13 -3.07 -3.32
N SER A 174 2.13 -3.85 -4.41
CA SER A 174 3.32 -4.02 -5.25
C SER A 174 3.08 -3.45 -6.64
N MET A 175 3.99 -2.61 -7.13
CA MET A 175 3.90 -1.90 -8.41
C MET A 175 5.17 -2.17 -9.23
N SER A 176 5.04 -2.76 -10.41
CA SER A 176 6.19 -3.07 -11.25
C SER A 176 5.90 -3.05 -12.74
N TRP A 177 6.98 -3.17 -13.52
CA TRP A 177 6.94 -3.36 -14.97
C TRP A 177 6.13 -2.28 -15.69
N CYS A 178 6.21 -1.07 -15.16
CA CYS A 178 5.74 0.14 -15.80
C CYS A 178 6.60 0.48 -17.03
N THR A 179 6.02 1.19 -17.99
CA THR A 179 6.73 1.67 -19.18
C THR A 179 6.99 3.18 -19.15
N ASP A 180 6.31 3.92 -18.28
CA ASP A 180 6.75 5.24 -17.77
C ASP A 180 7.13 5.11 -16.29
N GLU A 181 6.16 5.15 -15.36
CA GLU A 181 6.44 5.14 -13.92
C GLU A 181 5.64 4.10 -13.12
N CYS A 182 6.24 3.58 -12.06
CA CYS A 182 5.61 2.48 -11.35
C CYS A 182 4.58 2.98 -10.33
N ALA A 183 4.86 4.09 -9.65
CA ALA A 183 3.96 4.66 -8.64
C ALA A 183 3.96 6.21 -8.66
N THR A 184 2.99 6.80 -9.37
CA THR A 184 2.89 8.26 -9.55
C THR A 184 1.72 8.82 -8.76
N PHE A 185 2.02 9.56 -7.68
CA PHE A 185 1.03 10.16 -6.80
C PHE A 185 1.44 11.57 -6.40
N TYR A 186 0.78 12.58 -6.97
CA TYR A 186 1.06 13.98 -6.68
C TYR A 186 -0.20 14.84 -6.74
N ASP A 187 -0.09 16.08 -6.25
CA ASP A 187 -1.18 17.06 -6.11
C ASP A 187 -2.36 16.64 -5.20
N ASN A 188 -2.33 15.42 -4.62
CA ASN A 188 -3.34 14.96 -3.68
C ASN A 188 -3.19 15.59 -2.30
N ARG A 189 -4.28 15.65 -1.53
CA ARG A 189 -4.31 16.15 -0.14
C ARG A 189 -4.58 15.02 0.84
N ASN A 190 -3.87 14.99 1.97
CA ASN A 190 -3.98 13.91 2.96
C ASN A 190 -3.75 12.53 2.31
N PHE A 191 -2.58 12.39 1.69
CA PHE A 191 -2.19 11.18 0.96
C PHE A 191 -1.13 10.40 1.75
N THR A 192 -1.26 9.08 1.81
CA THR A 192 -0.20 8.17 2.30
C THR A 192 0.06 7.06 1.29
N LEU A 193 1.34 6.84 0.94
CA LEU A 193 1.83 5.59 0.33
C LEU A 193 2.75 4.90 1.33
N GLN A 194 2.36 3.72 1.80
CA GLN A 194 3.09 3.02 2.86
C GLN A 194 3.30 1.54 2.61
N TRP A 195 4.44 1.02 3.08
CA TRP A 195 4.74 -0.41 3.03
C TRP A 195 4.60 -1.03 1.64
N CYS A 196 4.83 -0.27 0.57
CA CYS A 196 4.71 -0.77 -0.80
C CYS A 196 6.05 -1.23 -1.36
N ILE A 197 6.03 -2.19 -2.29
CA ILE A 197 7.16 -2.50 -3.16
C ILE A 197 6.91 -1.81 -4.51
N ILE A 198 7.88 -1.04 -4.96
CA ILE A 198 7.88 -0.34 -6.23
C ILE A 198 9.17 -0.78 -6.91
N SER A 199 9.07 -1.58 -7.96
CA SER A 199 10.26 -2.25 -8.48
C SER A 199 10.25 -2.44 -9.97
N GLU A 200 11.43 -2.55 -10.58
CA GLU A 200 11.61 -3.00 -11.96
C GLU A 200 10.74 -2.24 -12.97
N SER A 201 10.94 -0.94 -13.04
CA SER A 201 10.48 -0.18 -14.20
C SER A 201 11.21 -0.66 -15.47
N LEU A 202 10.52 -0.78 -16.59
CA LEU A 202 11.09 -1.31 -17.82
C LEU A 202 11.98 -0.26 -18.51
N ALA A 203 13.29 -0.50 -18.49
CA ALA A 203 14.31 0.50 -18.83
C ALA A 203 14.34 0.88 -20.32
N ASN A 204 14.56 -0.07 -21.21
CA ASN A 204 14.54 0.11 -22.66
C ASN A 204 13.34 -0.64 -23.27
N SER A 205 12.16 -0.05 -23.10
CA SER A 205 10.90 -0.67 -23.49
C SER A 205 10.12 0.16 -24.53
N ILE A 206 8.81 0.04 -24.54
CA ILE A 206 7.91 0.58 -25.59
C ILE A 206 7.58 2.07 -25.46
N HIS A 207 8.24 2.80 -24.55
CA HIS A 207 7.94 4.22 -24.29
C HIS A 207 8.32 5.10 -25.49
N GLU A 208 7.44 6.05 -25.86
CA GLU A 208 7.62 6.89 -27.07
C GLU A 208 8.90 7.74 -27.06
N LYS A 209 9.42 8.08 -25.88
CA LYS A 209 10.65 8.88 -25.68
C LYS A 209 11.93 8.04 -25.66
N GLY A 210 11.85 6.72 -25.90
CA GLY A 210 12.98 5.80 -25.75
C GLY A 210 13.13 5.27 -24.33
N ALA A 211 14.36 5.14 -23.83
CA ALA A 211 14.63 4.58 -22.50
C ALA A 211 13.93 5.36 -21.37
N HIS A 212 13.01 4.71 -20.65
CA HIS A 212 12.07 5.37 -19.73
C HIS A 212 11.57 4.47 -18.58
N GLY A 213 12.46 3.75 -17.90
CA GLY A 213 12.09 2.97 -16.72
C GLY A 213 12.25 3.75 -15.41
N TYR A 214 11.16 4.32 -14.87
CA TYR A 214 11.20 5.18 -13.68
C TYR A 214 10.38 4.71 -12.48
N GLY A 215 10.80 5.11 -11.27
CA GLY A 215 10.11 4.74 -10.03
C GLY A 215 8.76 5.43 -9.84
N GLY A 216 8.75 6.77 -9.83
CA GLY A 216 7.52 7.54 -9.66
C GLY A 216 7.69 9.04 -9.46
N ILE A 217 6.61 9.80 -9.68
CA ILE A 217 6.50 11.20 -9.26
C ILE A 217 5.65 11.30 -8.00
N TRP A 218 6.22 11.90 -6.94
CA TRP A 218 5.58 12.02 -5.62
C TRP A 218 5.36 13.49 -5.25
N GLY A 219 4.22 13.82 -4.66
CA GLY A 219 3.87 15.18 -4.25
C GLY A 219 2.58 15.23 -3.43
N GLY A 220 2.20 16.40 -2.90
CA GLY A 220 0.90 16.58 -2.27
C GLY A 220 0.84 17.53 -1.07
N GLN A 221 -0.36 17.65 -0.50
CA GLN A 221 -0.78 18.82 0.29
C GLN A 221 -1.62 18.51 1.55
N PRO A 222 -1.09 17.88 2.63
CA PRO A 222 0.20 17.21 2.72
C PRO A 222 0.16 15.78 2.18
N ALA A 223 1.34 15.19 1.97
CA ALA A 223 1.52 13.79 1.56
C ALA A 223 2.69 13.10 2.27
N THR A 224 2.49 11.84 2.64
CA THR A 224 3.48 10.99 3.32
C THR A 224 3.82 9.77 2.48
N PHE A 225 5.11 9.49 2.32
CA PHE A 225 5.62 8.30 1.66
C PHE A 225 6.58 7.61 2.61
N HIS A 226 6.20 6.44 3.17
CA HIS A 226 7.04 5.81 4.18
C HIS A 226 7.08 4.29 4.13
N HIS A 227 8.21 3.71 4.57
CA HIS A 227 8.44 2.26 4.57
C HIS A 227 8.23 1.58 3.21
N ASN A 228 8.40 2.31 2.11
CA ASN A 228 8.33 1.73 0.77
C ASN A 228 9.71 1.21 0.35
N LEU A 229 9.75 0.13 -0.42
CA LEU A 229 10.93 -0.36 -1.13
C LEU A 229 10.88 0.11 -2.58
N LEU A 230 11.85 0.93 -2.99
CA LEU A 230 12.05 1.32 -4.39
C LEU A 230 13.29 0.60 -4.90
N ALA A 231 13.14 -0.28 -5.89
CA ALA A 231 14.24 -1.15 -6.31
C ALA A 231 14.35 -1.27 -7.83
N HIS A 232 15.58 -1.22 -8.35
CA HIS A 232 15.85 -1.47 -9.77
C HIS A 232 15.18 -0.47 -10.73
N HIS A 233 15.41 0.82 -10.50
CA HIS A 233 14.91 1.90 -11.36
C HIS A 233 16.03 2.71 -11.99
N THR A 234 15.84 3.15 -13.23
CA THR A 234 16.86 3.96 -13.90
C THR A 234 16.90 5.40 -13.41
N ASN A 235 15.78 5.92 -12.90
CA ASN A 235 15.64 7.27 -12.34
C ASN A 235 14.32 7.43 -11.54
N ARG A 236 14.04 8.64 -11.05
CA ARG A 236 12.82 9.05 -10.33
C ARG A 236 12.53 8.13 -9.14
N THR A 237 13.43 8.11 -8.17
CA THR A 237 13.27 7.32 -6.93
C THR A 237 13.17 8.18 -5.65
N PRO A 238 12.19 9.09 -5.53
CA PRO A 238 11.21 9.56 -6.52
C PRO A 238 11.63 10.88 -7.21
N ARG A 239 10.93 11.30 -8.27
CA ARG A 239 10.87 12.73 -8.65
C ARG A 239 9.86 13.42 -7.74
N LEU A 240 10.23 14.50 -7.06
CA LEU A 240 9.26 15.32 -6.32
C LEU A 240 8.52 16.25 -7.27
N CYS A 241 7.18 16.27 -7.20
CA CYS A 241 6.34 17.03 -8.12
C CYS A 241 6.68 18.51 -8.07
N GLY A 242 6.84 19.04 -6.84
CA GLY A 242 6.86 20.47 -6.61
C GLY A 242 5.44 21.05 -6.65
N SER A 243 5.35 22.33 -6.36
CA SER A 243 4.11 23.09 -6.55
C SER A 243 3.89 23.54 -8.00
N ARG A 244 4.63 23.00 -8.98
CA ARG A 244 4.64 23.47 -10.38
C ARG A 244 3.25 23.55 -11.02
N TYR A 245 2.34 22.64 -10.65
CA TYR A 245 0.96 22.62 -11.16
C TYR A 245 -0.02 23.37 -10.26
N THR A 246 0.28 23.56 -8.98
CA THR A 246 -0.62 24.26 -8.06
C THR A 246 -0.32 25.75 -7.99
N GLY A 247 0.92 26.15 -8.27
CA GLY A 247 1.42 27.51 -8.10
C GLY A 247 1.51 27.96 -6.64
N ARG A 248 1.36 27.03 -5.69
CA ARG A 248 1.25 27.29 -4.24
C ARG A 248 2.29 26.48 -3.45
N PRO A 249 3.55 26.95 -3.39
CA PRO A 249 4.63 26.27 -2.68
C PRO A 249 4.34 26.02 -1.19
N GLU A 250 3.52 26.87 -0.57
CA GLU A 250 3.11 26.75 0.83
C GLU A 250 2.22 25.55 1.13
N ASP A 251 1.48 25.08 0.12
CA ASP A 251 0.58 23.92 0.23
C ASP A 251 1.32 22.59 -0.01
N GLU A 252 2.38 22.59 -0.84
CA GLU A 252 3.18 21.40 -1.13
C GLU A 252 4.04 21.03 0.10
N LYS A 253 3.58 20.00 0.82
CA LYS A 253 4.19 19.53 2.07
C LYS A 253 4.32 18.03 2.02
N VAL A 254 5.54 17.55 1.79
CA VAL A 254 5.79 16.14 1.55
C VAL A 254 6.85 15.60 2.48
N GLU A 255 6.61 14.41 3.01
CA GLU A 255 7.61 13.71 3.81
C GLU A 255 7.89 12.31 3.29
N LEU A 256 9.17 11.97 3.34
CA LEU A 256 9.72 10.69 2.96
C LEU A 256 10.48 10.18 4.17
N PHE A 257 9.95 9.15 4.83
CA PHE A 257 10.65 8.55 5.95
C PHE A 257 10.72 7.04 5.90
N ASN A 258 11.83 6.47 6.36
CA ASN A 258 12.01 5.03 6.45
C ASN A 258 11.81 4.24 5.14
N ASN A 259 11.89 4.87 3.98
CA ASN A 259 11.90 4.15 2.70
C ASN A 259 13.26 3.47 2.48
N VAL A 260 13.27 2.37 1.75
CA VAL A 260 14.47 1.66 1.28
C VAL A 260 14.62 1.88 -0.22
N ILE A 261 15.75 2.45 -0.64
CA ILE A 261 16.02 2.76 -2.05
C ILE A 261 17.21 1.93 -2.53
N TYR A 262 16.97 0.98 -3.42
CA TYR A 262 17.96 0.00 -3.87
C TYR A 262 18.27 0.09 -5.37
N ASN A 263 19.55 0.00 -5.71
CA ASN A 263 20.06 -0.15 -7.08
C ASN A 263 19.51 0.89 -8.10
N TYR A 264 19.36 2.13 -7.66
CA TYR A 264 18.85 3.25 -8.43
C TYR A 264 19.90 3.88 -9.36
N GLY A 265 19.45 4.61 -10.39
CA GLY A 265 20.32 5.22 -11.41
C GLY A 265 20.35 6.75 -11.46
N SER A 266 20.63 7.25 -12.67
CA SER A 266 20.61 8.65 -13.15
C SER A 266 20.73 9.76 -12.09
N ASP A 267 19.65 10.47 -11.72
CA ASP A 267 19.68 11.50 -10.67
C ASP A 267 19.16 10.94 -9.32
N GLY A 268 18.65 9.71 -9.30
CA GLY A 268 17.98 9.11 -8.15
C GLY A 268 16.69 9.87 -7.83
N ALA A 269 16.64 10.47 -6.63
CA ALA A 269 15.58 11.39 -6.27
C ALA A 269 15.92 12.84 -6.68
N TYR A 270 14.96 13.56 -7.27
CA TYR A 270 15.22 14.92 -7.76
C TYR A 270 13.97 15.80 -7.89
N ALA A 271 14.17 17.05 -8.33
CA ALA A 271 13.18 18.09 -8.60
C ALA A 271 12.76 18.87 -7.33
N GLY A 272 11.47 18.89 -7.00
CA GLY A 272 10.96 19.66 -5.85
C GLY A 272 10.89 21.16 -6.13
N GLU A 273 10.36 21.54 -7.30
CA GLU A 273 10.17 22.93 -7.69
C GLU A 273 9.05 23.59 -6.85
N GLY A 274 9.40 24.06 -5.65
CA GLY A 274 8.48 24.67 -4.67
C GLY A 274 7.90 23.64 -3.71
N GLY A 275 7.90 23.94 -2.41
CA GLY A 275 7.40 23.02 -1.38
C GLY A 275 8.30 22.90 -0.15
N SER A 276 7.81 22.19 0.87
CA SER A 276 8.53 21.84 2.09
C SER A 276 8.67 20.33 2.21
N TYR A 277 9.90 19.85 2.38
CA TYR A 277 10.23 18.44 2.24
C TYR A 277 11.00 17.88 3.44
N ASN A 278 10.50 16.82 4.06
CA ASN A 278 11.22 16.06 5.08
C ASN A 278 11.78 14.76 4.49
N PHE A 279 13.07 14.49 4.69
CA PHE A 279 13.73 13.22 4.38
C PHE A 279 14.35 12.67 5.65
N ILE A 280 13.69 11.69 6.25
CA ILE A 280 14.00 11.23 7.60
C ILE A 280 14.26 9.73 7.63
N ASN A 281 15.45 9.31 8.06
CA ASN A 281 15.77 7.91 8.31
C ASN A 281 15.50 6.96 7.12
N ASN A 282 15.60 7.44 5.88
CA ASN A 282 15.55 6.58 4.71
C ASN A 282 16.88 5.80 4.56
N TYR A 283 16.79 4.58 4.02
CA TYR A 283 17.93 3.70 3.78
C TYR A 283 18.23 3.60 2.29
N TYR A 284 19.38 4.10 1.88
CA TYR A 284 19.83 4.08 0.50
C TYR A 284 20.90 3.01 0.35
N LYS A 285 20.65 2.04 -0.53
CA LYS A 285 21.58 0.95 -0.83
C LYS A 285 21.97 1.02 -2.31
N PRO A 286 23.12 1.64 -2.64
CA PRO A 286 23.69 1.52 -3.98
C PRO A 286 23.87 0.04 -4.34
N GLY A 287 23.40 -0.35 -5.52
CA GLY A 287 23.64 -1.67 -6.09
C GLY A 287 24.64 -1.62 -7.25
N PRO A 288 24.85 -2.74 -7.96
CA PRO A 288 25.75 -2.79 -9.11
C PRO A 288 25.46 -1.74 -10.18
N PHE A 289 24.19 -1.40 -10.45
CA PHE A 289 23.84 -0.35 -11.38
C PHE A 289 24.20 1.03 -10.85
N SER A 290 23.84 1.33 -9.59
CA SER A 290 24.17 2.61 -8.92
C SER A 290 25.67 2.88 -8.93
N ALA A 291 26.50 1.86 -8.72
CA ALA A 291 27.96 1.99 -8.71
C ALA A 291 28.54 2.51 -10.04
N THR A 292 27.81 2.33 -11.16
CA THR A 292 28.19 2.85 -12.48
C THR A 292 27.80 4.32 -12.69
N LYS A 293 27.00 4.92 -11.78
CA LYS A 293 26.42 6.26 -11.95
C LYS A 293 27.08 7.26 -11.02
N GLY A 294 27.09 8.53 -11.43
CA GLY A 294 27.51 9.64 -10.57
C GLY A 294 26.56 9.94 -9.40
N SER A 295 25.34 9.41 -9.43
CA SER A 295 24.33 9.57 -8.38
C SER A 295 24.46 8.62 -7.19
N PHE A 296 25.44 7.71 -7.20
CA PHE A 296 25.61 6.67 -6.16
C PHE A 296 25.58 7.18 -4.70
N LYS A 297 25.87 8.47 -4.48
CA LYS A 297 25.91 9.15 -3.17
C LYS A 297 24.79 10.17 -2.94
N ARG A 298 23.85 10.32 -3.87
CA ARG A 298 22.83 11.38 -3.83
C ARG A 298 21.63 10.93 -3.00
N LEU A 299 21.29 11.73 -2.00
CA LEU A 299 19.99 11.64 -1.32
C LEU A 299 18.93 12.38 -2.15
N PHE A 300 19.28 13.53 -2.75
CA PHE A 300 18.37 14.33 -3.55
C PHE A 300 19.09 15.30 -4.49
N THR A 301 18.49 15.61 -5.64
CA THR A 301 18.92 16.71 -6.53
C THR A 301 17.82 17.78 -6.63
N ALA A 302 18.03 18.95 -6.02
CA ALA A 302 17.08 20.06 -6.02
C ALA A 302 17.09 20.83 -7.34
N TYR A 303 15.91 21.28 -7.78
CA TYR A 303 15.71 22.11 -8.98
C TYR A 303 14.92 23.37 -8.61
N ALA A 304 15.21 24.47 -9.30
CA ALA A 304 14.31 25.62 -9.38
C ALA A 304 13.38 25.48 -10.57
N ASP A 305 12.16 26.01 -10.42
CA ASP A 305 11.15 26.04 -11.46
C ASP A 305 11.60 26.91 -12.64
N ASP A 306 11.25 26.51 -13.86
CA ASP A 306 11.57 27.23 -15.09
C ASP A 306 10.50 28.24 -15.49
N GLY A 307 9.39 28.31 -14.74
CA GLY A 307 8.29 29.25 -14.96
C GLY A 307 7.36 28.86 -16.12
N LYS A 308 7.44 27.64 -16.64
CA LYS A 308 6.58 27.19 -17.76
C LYS A 308 5.19 26.71 -17.33
N ASN A 309 5.02 26.35 -16.06
CA ASN A 309 3.72 25.99 -15.49
C ASN A 309 3.17 27.13 -14.61
N ASN A 310 2.60 26.83 -13.44
CA ASN A 310 1.93 27.82 -12.59
C ASN A 310 2.86 28.51 -11.58
N ASN A 311 4.01 27.90 -11.26
CA ASN A 311 5.05 28.55 -10.49
C ASN A 311 5.74 29.64 -11.31
N LYS A 312 6.28 30.66 -10.62
CA LYS A 312 7.22 31.61 -11.22
C LYS A 312 8.60 30.97 -11.37
N ALA A 313 9.35 31.36 -12.40
CA ALA A 313 10.73 30.93 -12.55
C ALA A 313 11.56 31.28 -11.30
N GLY A 314 12.39 30.35 -10.85
CA GLY A 314 13.21 30.49 -9.63
C GLY A 314 12.54 29.99 -8.35
N VAL A 315 11.24 29.65 -8.37
CA VAL A 315 10.59 28.98 -7.22
C VAL A 315 11.28 27.63 -6.97
N HIS A 316 11.62 27.34 -5.71
CA HIS A 316 12.30 26.10 -5.34
C HIS A 316 11.79 25.59 -3.99
N GLY A 317 12.01 24.30 -3.74
CA GLY A 317 11.68 23.66 -2.47
C GLY A 317 12.70 23.95 -1.37
N VAL A 318 12.32 23.67 -0.13
CA VAL A 318 13.20 23.64 1.03
C VAL A 318 13.15 22.25 1.67
N PHE A 319 14.32 21.72 2.02
CA PHE A 319 14.54 20.33 2.36
C PHE A 319 15.12 20.18 3.76
N TYR A 320 14.60 19.24 4.54
CA TYR A 320 15.14 18.82 5.81
C TYR A 320 15.67 17.39 5.69
N PHE A 321 16.97 17.19 5.91
CA PHE A 321 17.57 15.86 5.95
C PHE A 321 17.98 15.50 7.38
N LYS A 322 17.57 14.31 7.85
CA LYS A 322 18.07 13.77 9.12
C LYS A 322 18.08 12.25 9.14
N GLY A 323 19.21 11.68 9.55
CA GLY A 323 19.35 10.25 9.86
C GLY A 323 19.21 9.31 8.66
N ASN A 324 19.21 9.85 7.43
CA ASN A 324 19.29 9.02 6.23
C ASN A 324 20.65 8.32 6.18
N TYR A 325 20.65 7.10 5.70
CA TYR A 325 21.83 6.23 5.71
C TYR A 325 22.11 5.68 4.31
N MET A 326 23.35 5.83 3.86
CA MET A 326 23.91 5.24 2.65
C MET A 326 24.71 3.99 3.01
N ASP A 327 24.32 2.86 2.44
CA ASP A 327 24.97 1.57 2.63
C ASP A 327 26.22 1.44 1.73
N PRO A 328 27.44 1.31 2.30
CA PRO A 328 28.67 1.20 1.52
C PRO A 328 29.03 -0.24 1.14
N THR A 329 28.16 -1.24 1.36
CA THR A 329 28.52 -2.66 1.22
C THR A 329 28.56 -3.16 -0.22
N CYS A 330 28.15 -2.36 -1.22
CA CYS A 330 28.18 -2.83 -2.61
C CYS A 330 29.63 -3.08 -3.07
N PRO A 331 29.96 -4.31 -3.51
CA PRO A 331 31.34 -4.66 -3.88
C PRO A 331 31.80 -3.98 -5.17
N LYS A 332 30.88 -3.45 -6.00
CA LYS A 332 31.19 -2.71 -7.23
C LYS A 332 31.58 -1.26 -6.97
N LEU A 333 31.41 -0.75 -5.74
CA LEU A 333 31.87 0.58 -5.37
C LEU A 333 33.40 0.57 -5.17
N THR A 334 34.06 1.54 -5.79
CA THR A 334 35.45 1.88 -5.50
C THR A 334 35.61 2.43 -4.07
N ASP A 335 36.82 2.40 -3.53
CA ASP A 335 37.08 2.93 -2.18
C ASP A 335 36.76 4.43 -2.07
N LYS A 336 37.06 5.21 -3.12
CA LYS A 336 36.66 6.63 -3.20
C LYS A 336 35.15 6.83 -3.15
N GLN A 337 34.38 5.93 -3.78
CA GLN A 337 32.92 5.99 -3.70
C GLN A 337 32.45 5.67 -2.28
N LYS A 338 32.99 4.62 -1.64
CA LYS A 338 32.65 4.28 -0.25
C LYS A 338 32.97 5.42 0.73
N GLU A 339 34.13 6.05 0.59
CA GLU A 339 34.50 7.27 1.34
C GLU A 339 33.47 8.39 1.17
N ALA A 340 32.98 8.61 -0.05
CA ALA A 340 31.95 9.62 -0.29
C ALA A 340 30.62 9.27 0.40
N LEU A 341 30.24 7.98 0.45
CA LEU A 341 29.05 7.55 1.20
C LEU A 341 29.22 7.77 2.71
N TYR A 342 30.39 7.52 3.27
CA TYR A 342 30.67 7.82 4.67
C TYR A 342 30.52 9.31 5.00
N LYS A 343 30.89 10.21 4.07
CA LYS A 343 30.65 11.66 4.24
C LYS A 343 29.17 11.99 4.32
N VAL A 344 28.35 11.41 3.43
CA VAL A 344 26.88 11.57 3.46
C VAL A 344 26.26 11.03 4.76
N ASN A 345 26.82 9.94 5.31
CA ASN A 345 26.36 9.37 6.57
C ASN A 345 26.72 10.25 7.79
N MET A 346 27.83 10.99 7.74
CA MET A 346 28.20 11.93 8.81
C MET A 346 27.40 13.22 8.73
N ASP A 347 27.15 13.72 7.52
CA ASP A 347 26.31 14.86 7.26
C ASP A 347 25.53 14.65 5.95
N ASN A 348 24.21 14.54 6.09
CA ASN A 348 23.32 14.29 4.95
C ASN A 348 23.32 15.45 3.94
N SER A 349 23.79 16.65 4.28
CA SER A 349 23.92 17.78 3.34
C SER A 349 24.81 17.42 2.13
N TYR A 350 25.86 16.60 2.33
CA TYR A 350 26.72 16.11 1.23
C TYR A 350 25.99 15.26 0.19
N GLY A 351 24.82 14.73 0.54
CA GLY A 351 23.96 13.97 -0.36
C GLY A 351 23.03 14.85 -1.21
N LEU A 352 22.95 16.16 -0.93
CA LEU A 352 22.19 17.12 -1.71
C LEU A 352 23.01 17.63 -2.91
N VAL A 353 22.37 17.73 -4.07
CA VAL A 353 22.91 18.43 -5.24
C VAL A 353 21.96 19.56 -5.61
N ILE A 354 22.47 20.78 -5.75
CA ILE A 354 21.70 21.94 -6.24
C ILE A 354 21.96 22.08 -7.73
N LYS A 355 20.95 21.81 -8.56
CA LYS A 355 21.14 21.79 -10.01
C LYS A 355 21.46 23.19 -10.54
N LYS A 356 22.56 23.34 -11.30
CA LYS A 356 22.98 24.63 -11.88
C LYS A 356 23.21 25.74 -10.84
N ASP A 357 23.48 25.37 -9.58
CA ASP A 357 23.82 26.32 -8.51
C ASP A 357 22.81 27.48 -8.38
N PHE A 358 21.51 27.21 -8.58
CA PHE A 358 20.48 28.26 -8.59
C PHE A 358 20.31 28.95 -7.23
N ALA A 359 20.76 28.31 -6.15
CA ALA A 359 20.68 28.80 -4.77
C ALA A 359 21.84 28.23 -3.94
N THR A 360 22.09 28.83 -2.78
CA THR A 360 23.02 28.31 -1.78
C THR A 360 22.38 27.20 -0.95
N GLU A 361 23.20 26.34 -0.33
CA GLU A 361 22.71 25.31 0.60
C GLU A 361 21.84 25.88 1.73
N LYS A 362 22.16 27.08 2.22
CA LYS A 362 21.40 27.74 3.29
C LYS A 362 19.99 28.13 2.88
N GLU A 363 19.75 28.37 1.59
CA GLU A 363 18.44 28.75 1.06
C GLU A 363 17.56 27.52 0.81
N VAL A 364 18.16 26.37 0.50
CA VAL A 364 17.44 25.13 0.21
C VAL A 364 17.36 24.17 1.40
N LEU A 365 18.20 24.32 2.43
CA LEU A 365 18.20 23.45 3.61
C LEU A 365 17.51 24.10 4.81
N SER A 366 16.54 23.39 5.38
CA SER A 366 15.96 23.70 6.68
C SER A 366 16.77 23.04 7.81
N LYS A 367 16.89 23.74 8.93
CA LYS A 367 17.48 23.21 10.17
C LYS A 367 16.48 22.44 11.04
N LYS A 368 15.18 22.59 10.77
CA LYS A 368 14.09 21.96 11.52
C LYS A 368 13.20 21.17 10.57
N ALA A 369 12.70 20.03 11.04
CA ALA A 369 11.66 19.30 10.33
C ALA A 369 10.43 20.21 10.15
N PHE A 370 9.78 20.07 9.01
CA PHE A 370 8.48 20.68 8.76
C PHE A 370 7.38 19.89 9.47
N ASP A 371 6.37 20.58 9.99
CA ASP A 371 5.19 19.94 10.55
C ASP A 371 4.24 19.52 9.41
N ILE A 372 4.19 18.22 9.12
CA ILE A 372 3.49 17.63 7.98
C ILE A 372 2.47 16.59 8.46
N ALA A 373 2.94 15.54 9.13
CA ALA A 373 2.10 14.62 9.89
C ALA A 373 2.86 14.08 11.11
N GLU A 374 2.12 13.49 12.05
CA GLU A 374 2.70 12.79 13.20
C GLU A 374 3.38 11.49 12.76
N HIS A 375 4.59 11.23 13.25
CA HIS A 375 5.32 9.99 12.94
C HIS A 375 5.15 8.93 14.04
N THR A 376 4.06 8.17 14.01
CA THR A 376 3.83 7.12 15.03
C THR A 376 4.61 5.83 14.76
N SER A 377 5.15 5.68 13.55
CA SER A 377 5.91 4.51 13.08
C SER A 377 7.39 4.79 12.81
N LEU A 378 7.93 5.97 13.17
CA LEU A 378 9.31 6.35 12.84
C LEU A 378 10.34 5.42 13.49
N GLN A 379 11.31 4.98 12.70
CA GLN A 379 12.38 4.10 13.14
C GLN A 379 13.76 4.62 12.73
N PRO A 380 14.85 4.16 13.36
CA PRO A 380 16.20 4.33 12.80
C PRO A 380 16.31 3.65 11.44
N ALA A 381 17.04 4.25 10.48
CA ALA A 381 17.12 3.78 9.09
C ALA A 381 17.50 2.30 8.94
N LYS A 382 18.42 1.81 9.77
CA LYS A 382 18.85 0.39 9.76
C LYS A 382 17.77 -0.58 10.26
N LYS A 383 16.89 -0.14 11.15
CA LYS A 383 15.74 -0.94 11.60
C LYS A 383 14.67 -0.95 10.52
N ALA A 384 14.32 0.24 10.01
CA ALA A 384 13.40 0.39 8.89
C ALA A 384 13.81 -0.47 7.69
N TYR A 385 15.10 -0.53 7.35
CA TYR A 385 15.60 -1.42 6.31
C TYR A 385 15.17 -2.89 6.50
N LYS A 386 15.30 -3.42 7.71
CA LYS A 386 14.91 -4.81 8.00
C LYS A 386 13.40 -4.97 7.91
N ASP A 387 12.66 -4.09 8.56
CA ASP A 387 11.21 -4.13 8.60
C ASP A 387 10.60 -3.99 7.21
N VAL A 388 11.12 -3.10 6.35
CA VAL A 388 10.64 -2.92 4.97
C VAL A 388 10.85 -4.19 4.15
N LEU A 389 12.01 -4.83 4.26
CA LEU A 389 12.26 -6.10 3.57
C LEU A 389 11.37 -7.24 4.08
N GLU A 390 10.98 -7.20 5.35
CA GLU A 390 10.08 -8.16 5.96
C GLU A 390 8.62 -7.91 5.53
N PHE A 391 8.12 -6.69 5.67
CA PHE A 391 6.69 -6.40 5.63
C PHE A 391 6.21 -5.77 4.32
N ALA A 392 7.04 -5.08 3.53
CA ALA A 392 6.53 -4.31 2.39
C ALA A 392 6.02 -5.18 1.22
N GLY A 393 5.20 -4.56 0.37
CA GLY A 393 4.55 -5.14 -0.80
C GLY A 393 3.26 -5.86 -0.41
N ALA A 394 2.68 -6.62 -1.35
CA ALA A 394 1.56 -7.53 -1.07
C ALA A 394 2.06 -8.75 -0.26
N SER A 395 2.55 -8.49 0.95
CA SER A 395 3.36 -9.39 1.77
C SER A 395 2.55 -10.45 2.52
N TYR A 396 1.23 -10.24 2.69
CA TYR A 396 0.34 -11.28 3.22
C TYR A 396 0.48 -12.58 2.41
N ARG A 397 0.67 -12.45 1.10
CA ARG A 397 0.88 -13.55 0.16
C ARG A 397 1.97 -13.23 -0.84
N ARG A 398 3.20 -12.94 -0.39
CA ARG A 398 4.30 -12.46 -1.25
C ARG A 398 4.56 -13.39 -2.45
N ASP A 399 4.59 -12.83 -3.66
CA ASP A 399 4.88 -13.60 -4.88
C ASP A 399 6.40 -13.78 -5.11
N ALA A 400 6.76 -14.62 -6.07
CA ALA A 400 8.16 -14.91 -6.39
C ALA A 400 8.96 -13.67 -6.85
N ILE A 401 8.28 -12.67 -7.42
CA ILE A 401 8.92 -11.45 -7.91
C ILE A 401 9.28 -10.55 -6.73
N ASP A 402 8.31 -10.24 -5.86
CA ASP A 402 8.55 -9.44 -4.65
C ASP A 402 9.59 -10.12 -3.75
N GLN A 403 9.53 -11.44 -3.60
CA GLN A 403 10.52 -12.20 -2.84
C GLN A 403 11.92 -12.06 -3.44
N ARG A 404 12.07 -12.15 -4.76
CA ARG A 404 13.35 -11.91 -5.42
C ARG A 404 13.87 -10.50 -5.18
N ILE A 405 13.02 -9.47 -5.32
CA ILE A 405 13.42 -8.07 -5.11
C ILE A 405 13.90 -7.82 -3.68
N VAL A 406 13.22 -8.42 -2.70
CA VAL A 406 13.63 -8.37 -1.29
C VAL A 406 14.98 -9.07 -1.09
N ASP A 407 15.16 -10.26 -1.65
CA ASP A 407 16.40 -11.03 -1.53
C ASP A 407 17.59 -10.32 -2.20
N GLU A 408 17.38 -9.75 -3.39
CA GLU A 408 18.36 -8.96 -4.13
C GLU A 408 18.76 -7.71 -3.35
N THR A 409 17.78 -7.00 -2.78
CA THR A 409 18.03 -5.85 -1.91
C THR A 409 18.81 -6.25 -0.67
N LEU A 410 18.44 -7.36 -0.01
CA LEU A 410 19.11 -7.87 1.18
C LEU A 410 20.59 -8.16 0.89
N LYS A 411 20.85 -8.90 -0.20
CA LYS A 411 22.19 -9.36 -0.61
C LYS A 411 23.00 -8.25 -1.29
N GLY A 412 22.36 -7.19 -1.78
CA GLY A 412 23.02 -6.17 -2.60
C GLY A 412 23.43 -6.70 -3.99
N THR A 413 22.64 -7.61 -4.56
CA THR A 413 22.87 -8.27 -5.85
C THR A 413 21.73 -8.00 -6.83
N TYR A 414 21.84 -8.51 -8.06
CA TYR A 414 20.75 -8.62 -9.02
C TYR A 414 20.83 -10.00 -9.70
N THR A 415 19.71 -10.49 -10.25
CA THR A 415 19.66 -11.81 -10.90
C THR A 415 19.65 -11.72 -12.42
N TYR A 416 18.93 -10.75 -12.99
CA TYR A 416 18.64 -10.69 -14.42
C TYR A 416 19.17 -9.43 -15.11
N GLU A 417 19.42 -9.56 -16.42
CA GLU A 417 19.77 -8.47 -17.33
C GLU A 417 18.60 -8.22 -18.29
N GLY A 418 18.57 -7.07 -18.95
CA GLY A 418 17.52 -6.73 -19.90
C GLY A 418 17.77 -7.23 -21.31
N SER A 419 16.73 -7.73 -21.98
CA SER A 419 16.83 -8.29 -23.34
C SER A 419 17.11 -7.25 -24.43
N HIS A 420 16.95 -5.95 -24.13
CA HIS A 420 17.26 -4.84 -25.04
C HIS A 420 18.50 -4.05 -24.57
N GLY A 421 19.46 -4.74 -23.95
CA GLY A 421 20.78 -4.21 -23.61
C GLY A 421 20.86 -3.48 -22.27
N SER A 422 19.79 -3.45 -21.48
CA SER A 422 19.87 -3.02 -20.09
C SER A 422 20.70 -4.01 -19.25
N THR A 423 21.40 -3.49 -18.24
CA THR A 423 22.30 -4.29 -17.41
C THR A 423 22.21 -3.94 -15.93
N ASN A 424 22.86 -4.74 -15.09
CA ASN A 424 23.00 -4.58 -13.65
C ASN A 424 21.66 -4.61 -12.90
N GLY A 425 20.74 -5.48 -13.33
CA GLY A 425 19.43 -5.62 -12.71
C GLY A 425 18.38 -4.64 -13.23
N MET A 426 18.68 -3.92 -14.32
CA MET A 426 17.66 -3.21 -15.09
C MET A 426 17.12 -4.17 -16.15
N ILE A 427 15.80 -4.28 -16.25
CA ILE A 427 15.11 -5.16 -17.20
C ILE A 427 14.34 -4.33 -18.24
N ASP A 428 14.07 -4.92 -19.39
CA ASP A 428 13.44 -4.24 -20.53
C ASP A 428 12.04 -4.75 -20.81
N GLN A 429 11.76 -6.00 -20.42
CA GLN A 429 10.46 -6.66 -20.51
C GLN A 429 10.20 -7.60 -19.33
N PRO A 430 8.93 -7.88 -18.99
CA PRO A 430 8.60 -8.89 -17.97
C PRO A 430 9.20 -10.27 -18.26
N SER A 431 9.34 -10.66 -19.53
CA SER A 431 9.92 -11.95 -19.93
C SER A 431 11.39 -12.11 -19.53
N ASP A 432 12.12 -11.02 -19.29
CA ASP A 432 13.51 -11.05 -18.83
C ASP A 432 13.65 -11.73 -17.47
N VAL A 433 12.57 -11.75 -16.69
CA VAL A 433 12.50 -12.32 -15.34
C VAL A 433 11.47 -13.46 -15.24
N GLY A 434 11.05 -14.02 -16.37
CA GLY A 434 10.09 -15.13 -16.44
C GLY A 434 8.62 -14.71 -16.59
N GLY A 435 8.30 -13.41 -16.58
CA GLY A 435 6.94 -12.90 -16.70
C GLY A 435 6.11 -13.01 -15.43
N TRP A 436 4.80 -12.87 -15.56
CA TRP A 436 3.87 -13.05 -14.44
C TRP A 436 3.87 -14.51 -13.99
N PRO A 437 4.05 -14.79 -12.68
CA PRO A 437 3.96 -16.15 -12.18
C PRO A 437 2.55 -16.71 -12.34
N GLU A 438 2.40 -18.03 -12.29
CA GLU A 438 1.10 -18.64 -12.07
C GLU A 438 0.62 -18.30 -10.65
N TYR A 439 -0.59 -17.75 -10.54
CA TYR A 439 -1.21 -17.44 -9.26
C TYR A 439 -2.09 -18.60 -8.84
N LYS A 440 -1.74 -19.25 -7.74
CA LYS A 440 -2.50 -20.38 -7.21
C LYS A 440 -3.71 -19.85 -6.46
N SER A 441 -4.89 -20.30 -6.87
CA SER A 441 -6.13 -20.03 -6.16
C SER A 441 -6.41 -21.10 -5.12
N GLU A 442 -6.93 -20.68 -3.97
CA GLU A 442 -7.53 -21.55 -2.98
C GLU A 442 -9.06 -21.42 -3.05
N THR A 443 -9.76 -22.32 -2.36
CA THR A 443 -11.21 -22.20 -2.18
C THR A 443 -11.50 -20.98 -1.32
N ALA A 444 -12.38 -20.09 -1.80
CA ALA A 444 -12.88 -18.99 -0.98
C ALA A 444 -13.60 -19.53 0.26
N LEU A 445 -13.43 -18.84 1.38
CA LEU A 445 -14.20 -19.15 2.57
C LEU A 445 -15.69 -18.82 2.31
N VAL A 446 -16.57 -19.62 2.90
CA VAL A 446 -18.02 -19.41 2.79
C VAL A 446 -18.41 -18.17 3.60
N ASP A 447 -19.16 -17.29 2.95
CA ASP A 447 -19.80 -16.09 3.47
C ASP A 447 -21.25 -16.17 2.97
N THR A 448 -22.15 -16.60 3.87
CA THR A 448 -23.52 -16.99 3.52
C THR A 448 -24.43 -15.78 3.26
N ASP A 449 -24.22 -14.67 3.96
CA ASP A 449 -25.05 -13.48 3.84
C ASP A 449 -24.44 -12.35 2.99
N GLY A 450 -23.16 -12.46 2.63
CA GLY A 450 -22.47 -11.58 1.71
C GLY A 450 -21.99 -10.28 2.35
N ASP A 451 -21.81 -10.25 3.67
CA ASP A 451 -21.29 -9.09 4.40
C ASP A 451 -19.76 -8.96 4.34
N GLY A 452 -19.08 -9.90 3.67
CA GLY A 452 -17.63 -9.93 3.47
C GLY A 452 -16.86 -10.62 4.61
N ILE A 453 -17.55 -11.18 5.59
CA ILE A 453 -16.99 -11.92 6.72
C ILE A 453 -17.31 -13.42 6.54
N PRO A 454 -16.31 -14.32 6.66
CA PRO A 454 -16.60 -15.75 6.59
C PRO A 454 -17.41 -16.27 7.78
N ASP A 455 -18.35 -17.19 7.51
CA ASP A 455 -19.25 -17.80 8.51
C ASP A 455 -18.51 -18.34 9.75
N GLU A 456 -17.36 -18.98 9.54
CA GLU A 456 -16.57 -19.56 10.63
C GLU A 456 -15.87 -18.50 11.48
N TRP A 457 -15.51 -17.36 10.87
CA TRP A 457 -14.97 -16.23 11.62
C TRP A 457 -16.07 -15.57 12.44
N GLU A 458 -17.25 -15.38 11.87
CA GLU A 458 -18.41 -14.82 12.56
C GLU A 458 -18.82 -15.65 13.77
N LYS A 459 -19.02 -16.96 13.61
CA LYS A 459 -19.37 -17.87 14.72
C LYS A 459 -18.35 -17.79 15.85
N LYS A 460 -17.06 -17.72 15.52
CA LYS A 460 -15.98 -17.59 16.51
C LYS A 460 -16.03 -16.27 17.29
N HIS A 461 -16.56 -15.21 16.69
CA HIS A 461 -16.68 -13.89 17.30
C HIS A 461 -18.10 -13.57 17.80
N ASN A 462 -19.02 -14.54 17.76
CA ASN A 462 -20.43 -14.43 18.15
C ASN A 462 -21.23 -13.42 17.29
N LEU A 463 -20.92 -13.38 15.99
CA LEU A 463 -21.74 -12.74 14.96
C LEU A 463 -22.69 -13.77 14.33
N ASN A 464 -23.63 -13.31 13.50
CA ASN A 464 -24.64 -14.17 12.89
C ASN A 464 -24.41 -14.30 11.37
N PRO A 465 -23.97 -15.48 10.88
CA PRO A 465 -23.71 -15.73 9.46
C PRO A 465 -24.90 -15.68 8.50
N ASN A 466 -26.04 -15.18 8.96
CA ASN A 466 -27.25 -15.01 8.17
C ASN A 466 -27.83 -13.59 8.35
N ASP A 467 -27.12 -12.66 9.00
CA ASP A 467 -27.51 -11.26 9.19
C ASP A 467 -26.52 -10.33 8.45
N PRO A 468 -26.80 -9.98 7.18
CA PRO A 468 -25.87 -9.17 6.38
C PRO A 468 -25.69 -7.73 6.89
N SER A 469 -26.42 -7.35 7.95
CA SER A 469 -26.31 -6.03 8.56
C SER A 469 -25.25 -5.96 9.66
N ASP A 470 -24.81 -7.08 10.22
CA ASP A 470 -23.92 -7.05 11.38
C ASP A 470 -22.46 -6.78 11.04
N GLY A 471 -21.99 -7.08 9.82
CA GLY A 471 -20.67 -6.66 9.31
C GLY A 471 -20.41 -5.16 9.36
N ALA A 472 -21.46 -4.34 9.18
CA ALA A 472 -21.38 -2.88 9.25
C ALA A 472 -21.49 -2.32 10.68
N LYS A 473 -21.87 -3.14 11.67
CA LYS A 473 -22.03 -2.71 13.07
C LYS A 473 -20.68 -2.60 13.77
N TYR A 474 -20.68 -1.87 14.88
CA TYR A 474 -19.54 -1.69 15.77
C TYR A 474 -19.81 -2.48 17.05
N THR A 475 -19.83 -3.81 16.98
CA THR A 475 -20.09 -4.65 18.16
C THR A 475 -18.83 -5.28 18.74
N LEU A 476 -17.82 -5.52 17.90
CA LEU A 476 -16.52 -6.06 18.31
C LEU A 476 -15.50 -4.98 18.71
N SER A 477 -15.68 -3.75 18.22
CA SER A 477 -14.76 -2.63 18.46
C SER A 477 -15.51 -1.30 18.49
N PRO A 478 -15.11 -0.34 19.36
CA PRO A 478 -15.62 1.02 19.32
C PRO A 478 -15.06 1.86 18.15
N GLU A 479 -14.05 1.36 17.43
CA GLU A 479 -13.31 2.11 16.40
C GLU A 479 -13.60 1.63 14.98
N TYR A 480 -13.83 0.33 14.81
CA TYR A 480 -13.90 -0.33 13.51
C TYR A 480 -15.17 -1.17 13.40
N THR A 481 -15.74 -1.26 12.20
CA THR A 481 -16.85 -2.18 11.94
C THR A 481 -16.40 -3.63 12.11
N ASN A 482 -17.33 -4.56 12.24
CA ASN A 482 -17.02 -5.99 12.32
C ASN A 482 -16.26 -6.49 11.07
N LEU A 483 -16.62 -6.01 9.87
CA LEU A 483 -15.90 -6.31 8.64
C LEU A 483 -14.46 -5.77 8.68
N GLU A 484 -14.25 -4.54 9.16
CA GLU A 484 -12.91 -3.98 9.35
C GLU A 484 -12.10 -4.80 10.36
N MET A 485 -12.72 -5.27 11.44
CA MET A 485 -12.08 -6.16 12.42
C MET A 485 -11.63 -7.48 11.79
N TYR A 486 -12.47 -8.10 10.96
CA TYR A 486 -12.09 -9.29 10.19
C TYR A 486 -10.90 -8.99 9.27
N MET A 487 -11.02 -7.99 8.40
CA MET A 487 -9.96 -7.61 7.45
C MET A 487 -8.63 -7.30 8.14
N ASN A 488 -8.66 -6.61 9.28
CA ASN A 488 -7.47 -6.27 10.06
C ASN A 488 -6.86 -7.49 10.75
N SER A 489 -7.68 -8.46 11.18
CA SER A 489 -7.20 -9.70 11.82
C SER A 489 -6.35 -10.56 10.89
N LEU A 490 -6.55 -10.45 9.58
CA LEU A 490 -5.77 -11.18 8.57
C LEU A 490 -4.31 -10.73 8.51
N VAL A 491 -4.04 -9.44 8.77
CA VAL A 491 -2.77 -8.78 8.40
C VAL A 491 -2.10 -7.97 9.50
N ASN A 492 -2.65 -7.94 10.73
CA ASN A 492 -2.08 -7.17 11.84
C ASN A 492 -0.63 -7.54 12.22
N HIS A 493 -0.17 -8.73 11.82
CA HIS A 493 1.18 -9.23 12.04
C HIS A 493 2.19 -8.69 11.01
N LEU A 494 1.73 -7.97 9.98
CA LEU A 494 2.55 -7.37 8.92
C LEU A 494 2.90 -5.90 9.22
N TYR A 495 2.90 -5.54 10.49
CA TYR A 495 3.41 -4.26 10.96
C TYR A 495 4.42 -4.51 12.10
N PRO A 496 5.45 -3.66 12.23
CA PRO A 496 6.35 -3.72 13.36
C PRO A 496 5.60 -3.58 14.68
N LYS A 497 5.87 -4.47 15.63
CA LYS A 497 5.35 -4.31 17.00
C LYS A 497 5.96 -3.04 17.61
N LYS A 498 5.09 -2.19 18.18
CA LYS A 498 5.47 -0.96 18.85
C LYS A 498 6.28 -1.22 20.12
#